data_AF-X1J6F8-F1
#
_entry.id   AF-X1J6F8-F1
#
_cell.length_a   1.000
_cell.length_b   1.000
_cell.length_c   1.000
_cell.angle_alpha   90.00
_cell.angle_beta   90.00
_cell.angle_gamma   90.00
#
_symmetry.space_group_name_H-M   'P 1'
#
loop_
_entity.id
_entity.type
_entity.pdbx_description
1 polymer ?
#
loop_
_entity_poly.entity_id
_entity_poly.type
_entity_poly.pdbx_seq_one_letter_code
_entity_poly.pdbx_strand_id
1 'polypeptide(L)'
;DPTRIFRAVRFEKRLGFKMDDQTEKLARTTIDMDIVSKLNGVRIRDELIYIFNEKNPLEAIRRLGQLGTLKKIGIKVKTDAEFIKQLRKILKYYVELKDFYKKNGKEIKKGRLLFALLLWGIKPGEIKRWCFEMKVRKKDLNVILETYNKWNEVKKNLKNAVKRNSTLYYMVSRIPPELQVIACSWGNIYYKNIKKYLTVLSGLHLEINGETLISIKAVFASRFMQPRRTSDNRSTESGISSSKPSLIFLSC
;
A
#
# COMPACT_ATOMS: atom_id res chain seq x y z
N ASP A 1 -24.80 -24.75 6.86
CA ASP A 1 -23.64 -23.86 6.97
C ASP A 1 -23.79 -22.62 6.08
N PRO A 2 -24.17 -21.47 6.64
CA PRO A 2 -24.48 -20.25 5.88
C PRO A 2 -23.30 -19.64 5.09
N THR A 3 -22.04 -19.97 5.41
CA THR A 3 -20.89 -19.55 4.58
C THR A 3 -20.91 -20.15 3.16
N ARG A 4 -21.74 -21.19 2.92
CA ARG A 4 -21.96 -21.77 1.59
C ARG A 4 -22.46 -20.75 0.57
N ILE A 5 -23.12 -19.66 0.99
CA ILE A 5 -23.54 -18.58 0.09
C ILE A 5 -22.34 -17.96 -0.63
N PHE A 6 -21.26 -17.66 0.10
CA PHE A 6 -20.04 -17.10 -0.48
C PHE A 6 -19.38 -18.09 -1.45
N ARG A 7 -19.33 -19.37 -1.08
CA ARG A 7 -18.80 -20.44 -1.93
C ARG A 7 -19.63 -20.61 -3.20
N ALA A 8 -20.95 -20.57 -3.08
CA ALA A 8 -21.86 -20.69 -4.20
C ALA A 8 -21.64 -19.53 -5.18
N VAL A 9 -21.55 -18.27 -4.70
CA VAL A 9 -21.20 -17.12 -5.56
C VAL A 9 -19.83 -17.26 -6.19
N ARG A 10 -18.83 -17.75 -5.43
CA ARG A 10 -17.49 -18.00 -5.95
C ARG A 10 -17.53 -19.01 -7.11
N PHE A 11 -18.23 -20.12 -6.95
CA PHE A 11 -18.36 -21.15 -7.99
C PHE A 11 -19.22 -20.69 -9.17
N GLU A 12 -20.30 -19.95 -8.92
CA GLU A 12 -21.12 -19.29 -9.93
C GLU A 12 -20.23 -18.49 -10.90
N LYS A 13 -19.34 -17.65 -10.36
CA LYS A 13 -18.46 -16.80 -11.19
C LYS A 13 -17.24 -17.52 -11.75
N ARG A 14 -16.69 -18.50 -11.04
CA ARG A 14 -15.53 -19.27 -11.50
C ARG A 14 -15.86 -20.24 -12.63
N LEU A 15 -16.99 -20.94 -12.51
CA LEU A 15 -17.40 -22.00 -13.44
C LEU A 15 -18.39 -21.50 -14.51
N GLY A 16 -18.95 -20.30 -14.33
CA GLY A 16 -19.92 -19.73 -15.27
C GLY A 16 -21.34 -20.29 -15.11
N PHE A 17 -21.60 -21.06 -14.06
CA PHE A 17 -22.94 -21.54 -13.75
C PHE A 17 -23.77 -20.46 -13.06
N LYS A 18 -25.09 -20.64 -13.02
CA LYS A 18 -26.01 -19.85 -12.20
C LYS A 18 -26.61 -20.75 -11.13
N MET A 19 -26.87 -20.21 -9.94
CA MET A 19 -27.73 -20.90 -8.97
C MET A 19 -29.11 -21.07 -9.62
N ASP A 20 -29.73 -22.23 -9.42
CA ASP A 20 -31.13 -22.41 -9.76
C ASP A 20 -32.01 -21.54 -8.84
N ASP A 21 -33.27 -21.33 -9.25
CA ASP A 21 -34.19 -20.44 -8.56
C ASP A 21 -34.47 -20.87 -7.12
N GLN A 22 -34.52 -22.18 -6.83
CA GLN A 22 -34.74 -22.68 -5.48
C GLN A 22 -33.54 -22.41 -4.59
N THR A 23 -32.33 -22.68 -5.08
CA THR A 23 -31.07 -22.41 -4.36
C THR A 23 -30.90 -20.91 -4.10
N GLU A 24 -31.19 -20.06 -5.08
CA GLU A 24 -31.11 -18.60 -4.88
C GLU A 24 -32.15 -18.12 -3.85
N LYS A 25 -33.39 -18.66 -3.89
CA LYS A 25 -34.42 -18.33 -2.90
C LYS A 25 -33.98 -18.71 -1.48
N LEU A 26 -33.45 -19.92 -1.30
CA LEU A 26 -32.92 -20.37 0.00
C LEU A 26 -31.77 -19.49 0.49
N ALA A 27 -30.87 -19.09 -0.41
CA ALA A 27 -29.78 -18.18 -0.08
C ALA A 27 -30.31 -16.82 0.40
N ARG A 28 -31.28 -16.25 -0.31
CA ARG A 28 -31.92 -14.97 0.07
C ARG A 28 -32.63 -15.07 1.42
N THR A 29 -33.45 -16.10 1.62
CA THR A 29 -34.12 -16.33 2.92
C THR A 29 -33.11 -16.42 4.07
N THR A 30 -32.00 -17.14 3.88
CA THR A 30 -30.94 -17.25 4.90
C THR A 30 -30.29 -15.89 5.22
N ILE A 31 -30.13 -15.03 4.21
CA ILE A 31 -29.59 -13.67 4.36
C ILE A 31 -30.62 -12.79 5.10
N ASP A 32 -31.89 -12.88 4.72
CA ASP A 32 -32.97 -12.09 5.29
C ASP A 32 -33.19 -12.42 6.78
N MET A 33 -33.13 -13.69 7.14
CA MET A 33 -33.17 -14.18 8.53
C MET A 33 -31.94 -13.78 9.38
N ASP A 34 -30.99 -13.04 8.81
CA ASP A 34 -29.78 -12.53 9.46
C ASP A 34 -28.88 -13.63 10.05
N ILE A 35 -28.98 -14.85 9.53
CA ILE A 35 -28.17 -15.98 10.00
C ILE A 35 -26.69 -15.75 9.62
N VAL A 36 -26.44 -14.98 8.55
CA VAL A 36 -25.09 -14.67 8.06
C VAL A 36 -24.30 -13.79 9.05
N SER A 37 -24.96 -12.86 9.76
CA SER A 37 -24.28 -11.97 10.73
C SER A 37 -23.81 -12.74 11.98
N LYS A 38 -24.45 -13.87 12.29
CA LYS A 38 -24.13 -14.74 13.43
C LYS A 38 -22.95 -15.69 13.17
N LEU A 39 -22.39 -15.67 11.98
CA LEU A 39 -21.25 -16.53 11.61
C LEU A 39 -19.96 -16.05 12.25
N ASN A 40 -19.04 -16.99 12.50
CA ASN A 40 -17.69 -16.68 12.90
C ASN A 40 -17.00 -15.80 11.83
N GLY A 41 -16.60 -14.58 12.21
CA GLY A 41 -15.98 -13.61 11.32
C GLY A 41 -14.72 -14.12 10.62
N VAL A 42 -13.99 -15.07 11.21
CA VAL A 42 -12.85 -15.73 10.54
C VAL A 42 -13.30 -16.46 9.28
N ARG A 43 -14.41 -17.20 9.35
CA ARG A 43 -14.92 -17.99 8.22
C ARG A 43 -15.43 -17.08 7.11
N ILE A 44 -16.10 -15.98 7.46
CA ILE A 44 -16.53 -14.96 6.49
C ILE A 44 -15.30 -14.32 5.82
N ARG A 45 -14.31 -13.89 6.61
CA ARG A 45 -13.08 -13.31 6.09
C ARG A 45 -12.38 -14.25 5.13
N ASP A 46 -12.25 -15.53 5.48
CA ASP A 46 -11.55 -16.50 4.65
C ASP A 46 -12.30 -16.74 3.32
N GLU A 47 -13.63 -16.82 3.35
CA GLU A 47 -14.44 -16.89 2.12
C GLU A 47 -14.29 -15.63 1.25
N LEU A 48 -14.24 -14.44 1.85
CA LEU A 48 -13.95 -13.20 1.11
C LEU A 48 -12.55 -13.21 0.51
N ILE A 49 -11.54 -13.67 1.25
CA ILE A 49 -10.16 -13.80 0.74
C ILE A 49 -10.12 -14.77 -0.44
N TYR A 50 -10.82 -15.90 -0.37
CA TYR A 50 -10.91 -16.82 -1.52
C TYR A 50 -11.56 -16.14 -2.73
N ILE A 51 -12.65 -15.40 -2.54
CA ILE A 51 -13.29 -14.63 -3.61
C ILE A 51 -12.33 -13.60 -4.20
N PHE A 52 -11.57 -12.90 -3.37
CA PHE A 52 -10.58 -11.91 -3.83
C PHE A 52 -9.46 -12.52 -4.66
N ASN A 53 -9.13 -13.79 -4.42
CA ASN A 53 -8.09 -14.51 -5.14
C ASN A 53 -8.59 -15.20 -6.42
N GLU A 54 -9.89 -15.17 -6.70
CA GLU A 54 -10.42 -15.67 -7.98
C GLU A 54 -9.92 -14.84 -9.18
N LYS A 55 -10.02 -15.43 -10.38
CA LYS A 55 -9.67 -14.78 -11.65
C LYS A 55 -10.52 -13.52 -11.90
N ASN A 56 -11.80 -13.57 -11.53
CA ASN A 56 -12.73 -12.44 -11.68
C ASN A 56 -13.41 -12.09 -10.33
N PRO A 57 -12.69 -11.44 -9.40
CA PRO A 57 -13.22 -11.15 -8.07
C PRO A 57 -14.34 -10.10 -8.10
N LEU A 58 -14.36 -9.23 -9.12
CA LEU A 58 -15.27 -8.09 -9.20
C LEU A 58 -16.71 -8.53 -9.45
N GLU A 59 -16.92 -9.51 -10.32
CA GLU A 59 -18.25 -10.05 -10.57
C GLU A 59 -18.81 -10.80 -9.36
N ALA A 60 -17.94 -11.46 -8.58
CA ALA A 60 -18.34 -12.11 -7.34
C ALA A 60 -18.71 -11.08 -6.26
N ILE A 61 -17.93 -10.00 -6.11
CA ILE A 61 -18.26 -8.89 -5.21
C ILE A 61 -19.60 -8.25 -5.59
N ARG A 62 -19.82 -7.98 -6.89
CA ARG A 62 -21.08 -7.44 -7.40
C ARG A 62 -22.26 -8.35 -7.05
N ARG A 63 -22.10 -9.66 -7.27
CA ARG A 63 -23.13 -10.66 -6.98
C ARG A 63 -23.44 -10.77 -5.48
N LEU A 64 -22.43 -10.74 -4.61
CA LEU A 64 -22.65 -10.69 -3.15
C LEU A 64 -23.43 -9.44 -2.72
N GLY A 65 -23.19 -8.30 -3.38
CA GLY A 65 -23.98 -7.10 -3.14
C GLY A 65 -25.43 -7.21 -3.60
N GLN A 66 -25.67 -7.84 -4.76
CA GLN A 66 -27.02 -8.10 -5.29
C GLN A 66 -27.84 -9.07 -4.42
N LEU A 67 -27.18 -10.04 -3.78
CA LEU A 67 -27.80 -10.93 -2.81
C LEU A 67 -28.02 -10.25 -1.45
N GLY A 68 -27.42 -9.08 -1.20
CA GLY A 68 -27.52 -8.36 0.07
C GLY A 68 -26.56 -8.86 1.16
N THR A 69 -25.74 -9.88 0.87
CA THR A 69 -24.83 -10.52 1.84
C THR A 69 -23.82 -9.54 2.41
N LEU A 70 -23.27 -8.62 1.59
CA LEU A 70 -22.27 -7.64 2.02
C LEU A 70 -22.81 -6.74 3.14
N LYS A 71 -24.07 -6.30 3.04
CA LYS A 71 -24.69 -5.44 4.06
C LYS A 71 -24.82 -6.15 5.40
N LYS A 72 -25.18 -7.44 5.39
CA LYS A 72 -25.33 -8.26 6.61
C LYS A 72 -24.02 -8.48 7.36
N ILE A 73 -22.89 -8.44 6.66
CA ILE A 73 -21.56 -8.53 7.28
C ILE A 73 -20.95 -7.15 7.54
N GLY A 74 -21.73 -6.06 7.54
CA GLY A 74 -21.26 -4.72 7.88
C GLY A 74 -20.57 -3.95 6.75
N ILE A 75 -20.55 -4.47 5.52
CA ILE A 75 -20.04 -3.75 4.34
C ILE A 75 -21.19 -2.93 3.73
N LYS A 76 -21.08 -1.60 3.85
CA LYS A 76 -22.16 -0.66 3.49
C LYS A 76 -22.00 -0.04 2.10
N VAL A 77 -20.87 -0.25 1.42
CA VAL A 77 -20.62 0.32 0.09
C VAL A 77 -21.59 -0.26 -0.94
N LYS A 78 -22.06 0.59 -1.85
CA LYS A 78 -22.90 0.16 -2.98
C LYS A 78 -22.00 -0.45 -4.06
N THR A 79 -22.14 -1.75 -4.30
CA THR A 79 -21.36 -2.47 -5.31
C THR A 79 -22.06 -2.47 -6.68
N ASP A 80 -22.35 -1.29 -7.21
CA ASP A 80 -22.97 -1.12 -8.53
C ASP A 80 -21.95 -1.13 -9.67
N ALA A 81 -22.43 -0.94 -10.91
CA ALA A 81 -21.57 -0.97 -12.09
C ALA A 81 -20.44 0.08 -12.05
N GLU A 82 -20.70 1.25 -11.48
CA GLU A 82 -19.72 2.33 -11.37
C GLU A 82 -18.64 1.97 -10.32
N PHE A 83 -19.04 1.46 -9.15
CA PHE A 83 -18.09 0.95 -8.16
C PHE A 83 -17.20 -0.15 -8.75
N ILE A 84 -17.78 -1.10 -9.47
CA ILE A 84 -17.04 -2.18 -10.12
C ILE A 84 -16.08 -1.66 -11.21
N LYS A 85 -16.49 -0.65 -11.97
CA LYS A 85 -15.63 0.02 -12.96
C LYS A 85 -14.43 0.70 -12.28
N GLN A 86 -14.65 1.37 -11.16
CA GLN A 86 -13.59 1.99 -10.37
C GLN A 86 -12.63 0.96 -9.78
N LEU A 87 -13.16 -0.12 -9.19
CA LEU A 87 -12.36 -1.24 -8.68
C LEU A 87 -11.51 -1.89 -9.78
N ARG A 88 -12.08 -2.08 -10.98
CA ARG A 88 -11.35 -2.61 -12.14
C ARG A 88 -10.17 -1.71 -12.51
N LYS A 89 -10.39 -0.39 -12.51
CA LYS A 89 -9.33 0.60 -12.78
C LYS A 89 -8.22 0.54 -11.72
N ILE A 90 -8.58 0.44 -10.44
CA ILE A 90 -7.60 0.34 -9.32
C ILE A 90 -6.82 -0.97 -9.41
N LEU A 91 -7.49 -2.10 -9.69
CA LEU A 91 -6.83 -3.40 -9.83
C LEU A 91 -5.86 -3.43 -11.02
N LYS A 92 -6.12 -2.68 -12.10
CA LYS A 92 -5.14 -2.51 -13.19
C LYS A 92 -3.84 -1.87 -12.68
N TYR A 93 -3.93 -0.78 -11.92
CA TYR A 93 -2.75 -0.14 -11.33
C TYR A 93 -2.08 -1.01 -10.26
N TYR A 94 -2.85 -1.79 -9.50
CA TYR A 94 -2.29 -2.78 -8.59
C TYR A 94 -1.39 -3.78 -9.34
N VAL A 95 -1.87 -4.34 -10.46
CA VAL A 95 -1.08 -5.29 -11.26
C VAL A 95 0.17 -4.64 -11.84
N GLU A 96 0.07 -3.38 -12.28
CA GLU A 96 1.20 -2.63 -12.85
C GLU A 96 2.28 -2.30 -11.80
N LEU A 97 1.88 -1.99 -10.56
CA LEU A 97 2.79 -1.48 -9.54
C LEU A 97 3.23 -2.53 -8.50
N LYS A 98 2.55 -3.69 -8.39
CA LYS A 98 2.85 -4.70 -7.36
C LYS A 98 4.33 -5.15 -7.36
N ASP A 99 4.92 -5.32 -8.54
CA ASP A 99 6.29 -5.83 -8.66
C ASP A 99 7.31 -4.77 -8.27
N PHE A 100 6.99 -3.50 -8.51
CA PHE A 100 7.78 -2.38 -8.04
C PHE A 100 7.83 -2.33 -6.51
N TYR A 101 6.68 -2.40 -5.85
CA TYR A 101 6.65 -2.42 -4.37
C TYR A 101 7.39 -3.64 -3.82
N LYS A 102 7.19 -4.83 -4.43
CA LYS A 102 7.84 -6.07 -4.01
C LYS A 102 9.37 -5.95 -4.01
N LYS A 103 9.95 -5.34 -5.06
CA LYS A 103 11.40 -5.08 -5.16
C LYS A 103 11.90 -4.16 -4.03
N ASN A 104 11.10 -3.18 -3.61
CA ASN A 104 11.45 -2.24 -2.55
C ASN A 104 11.09 -2.74 -1.14
N GLY A 105 10.90 -4.06 -0.97
CA GLY A 105 10.57 -4.67 0.32
C GLY A 105 9.17 -4.33 0.87
N LYS A 106 8.31 -3.70 0.05
CA LYS A 106 6.93 -3.36 0.43
C LYS A 106 5.96 -4.31 -0.27
N GLU A 107 5.09 -4.98 0.47
CA GLU A 107 4.08 -5.86 -0.14
C GLU A 107 2.69 -5.22 -0.10
N ILE A 108 2.04 -5.11 -1.26
CA ILE A 108 0.61 -4.79 -1.37
C ILE A 108 -0.18 -6.09 -1.43
N LYS A 109 -0.93 -6.38 -0.37
CA LYS A 109 -1.83 -7.55 -0.35
C LYS A 109 -3.14 -7.20 -1.05
N LYS A 110 -3.50 -7.94 -2.11
CA LYS A 110 -4.75 -7.76 -2.86
C LYS A 110 -5.99 -7.73 -1.96
N GLY A 111 -6.07 -8.66 -1.00
CA GLY A 111 -7.18 -8.70 -0.06
C GLY A 111 -7.26 -7.47 0.86
N ARG A 112 -6.13 -6.93 1.32
CA ARG A 112 -6.07 -5.71 2.13
C ARG A 112 -6.52 -4.48 1.33
N LEU A 113 -6.06 -4.37 0.08
CA LEU A 113 -6.51 -3.33 -0.85
C LEU A 113 -8.03 -3.39 -1.08
N LEU A 114 -8.57 -4.58 -1.33
CA LEU A 114 -10.01 -4.77 -1.53
C LEU A 114 -10.82 -4.49 -0.26
N PHE A 115 -10.34 -4.89 0.92
CA PHE A 115 -10.99 -4.52 2.18
C PHE A 115 -11.02 -3.00 2.39
N ALA A 116 -9.92 -2.29 2.11
CA ALA A 116 -9.89 -0.83 2.22
C ALA A 116 -10.94 -0.15 1.31
N LEU A 117 -11.19 -0.71 0.13
CA LEU A 117 -12.21 -0.22 -0.80
C LEU A 117 -13.63 -0.62 -0.41
N LEU A 118 -13.84 -1.83 0.10
CA LEU A 118 -15.16 -2.31 0.52
C LEU A 118 -15.65 -1.64 1.80
N LEU A 119 -14.73 -1.31 2.71
CA LEU A 119 -15.02 -0.59 3.94
C LEU A 119 -15.06 0.94 3.75
N TRP A 120 -15.01 1.40 2.50
CA TRP A 120 -15.09 2.81 2.17
C TRP A 120 -16.43 3.42 2.63
N GLY A 121 -16.37 4.63 3.20
CA GLY A 121 -17.53 5.34 3.74
C GLY A 121 -18.00 4.88 5.12
N ILE A 122 -17.33 3.89 5.73
CA ILE A 122 -17.59 3.46 7.10
C ILE A 122 -16.73 4.31 8.06
N LYS A 123 -17.31 4.72 9.20
CA LYS A 123 -16.57 5.52 10.20
C LYS A 123 -15.37 4.73 10.74
N PRO A 124 -14.23 5.39 11.08
CA PRO A 124 -13.04 4.69 11.57
C PRO A 124 -13.27 3.78 12.78
N GLY A 125 -14.16 4.16 13.70
CA GLY A 125 -14.53 3.32 14.84
C GLY A 125 -15.24 2.02 14.44
N GLU A 126 -16.13 2.10 13.44
CA GLU A 126 -16.81 0.93 12.88
C GLU A 126 -15.85 0.04 12.08
N ILE A 127 -14.88 0.62 11.35
CA ILE A 127 -13.83 -0.14 10.64
C ILE A 127 -13.00 -0.95 11.65
N LYS A 128 -12.61 -0.35 12.78
CA LYS A 128 -11.87 -1.05 13.85
C LYS A 128 -12.66 -2.24 14.38
N ARG A 129 -13.94 -2.03 14.71
CA ARG A 129 -14.82 -3.09 15.20
C ARG A 129 -14.97 -4.22 14.17
N TRP A 130 -15.24 -3.87 12.91
CA TRP A 130 -15.37 -4.84 11.82
C TRP A 130 -14.10 -5.68 11.65
N CYS A 131 -12.94 -5.02 11.64
CA CYS A 131 -11.66 -5.71 11.51
C CYS A 131 -11.36 -6.63 12.70
N PHE A 132 -11.78 -6.24 13.92
CA PHE A 132 -11.67 -7.07 15.11
C PHE A 132 -12.55 -8.33 15.00
N GLU A 133 -13.83 -8.18 14.65
CA GLU A 133 -14.77 -9.29 14.44
C GLU A 133 -14.27 -10.28 13.38
N MET A 134 -13.71 -9.76 12.28
CA MET A 134 -13.14 -10.55 11.20
C MET A 134 -11.72 -11.11 11.52
N LYS A 135 -11.18 -10.83 12.71
CA LYS A 135 -9.81 -11.16 13.13
C LYS A 135 -8.74 -10.74 12.12
N VAL A 136 -8.86 -9.54 11.55
CA VAL A 136 -7.85 -8.95 10.67
C VAL A 136 -6.60 -8.63 11.50
N ARG A 137 -5.42 -8.93 10.96
CA ARG A 137 -4.14 -8.67 11.66
C ARG A 137 -3.98 -7.17 11.94
N LYS A 138 -3.44 -6.81 13.12
CA LYS A 138 -3.22 -5.41 13.54
C LYS A 138 -2.45 -4.58 12.49
N LYS A 139 -1.44 -5.17 11.85
CA LYS A 139 -0.67 -4.53 10.76
C LYS A 139 -1.57 -4.16 9.57
N ASP A 140 -2.49 -5.04 9.18
CA ASP A 140 -3.38 -4.82 8.05
C ASP A 140 -4.49 -3.80 8.40
N LEU A 141 -5.03 -3.85 9.62
CA LEU A 141 -5.95 -2.84 10.16
C LEU A 141 -5.33 -1.43 10.13
N ASN A 142 -4.09 -1.28 10.58
CA ASN A 142 -3.42 0.02 10.61
C ASN A 142 -3.32 0.63 9.21
N VAL A 143 -2.97 -0.17 8.21
CA VAL A 143 -2.89 0.27 6.80
C VAL A 143 -4.26 0.65 6.25
N ILE A 144 -5.32 -0.10 6.58
CA ILE A 144 -6.70 0.22 6.16
C ILE A 144 -7.14 1.56 6.77
N LEU A 145 -6.91 1.76 8.07
CA LEU A 145 -7.25 3.02 8.74
C LEU A 145 -6.44 4.20 8.22
N GLU A 146 -5.15 4.01 7.99
CA GLU A 146 -4.28 5.04 7.44
C GLU A 146 -4.71 5.44 6.01
N THR A 147 -5.09 4.44 5.19
CA THR A 147 -5.66 4.65 3.85
C THR A 147 -6.94 5.48 3.93
N TYR A 148 -7.82 5.19 4.88
CA TYR A 148 -9.05 5.96 5.09
C TYR A 148 -8.76 7.40 5.52
N ASN A 149 -7.93 7.58 6.56
CA ASN A 149 -7.67 8.87 7.18
C ASN A 149 -6.94 9.84 6.23
N LYS A 150 -5.97 9.35 5.45
CA LYS A 150 -5.18 10.17 4.54
C LYS A 150 -5.85 10.41 3.20
N TRP A 151 -6.96 9.74 2.90
CA TRP A 151 -7.59 9.80 1.58
C TRP A 151 -7.82 11.22 1.06
N ASN A 152 -8.50 12.06 1.86
CA ASN A 152 -8.86 13.42 1.48
C ASN A 152 -7.63 14.33 1.37
N GLU A 153 -6.66 14.15 2.27
CA GLU A 153 -5.38 14.86 2.24
C GLU A 153 -4.63 14.56 0.92
N VAL A 154 -4.48 13.29 0.56
CA VAL A 154 -3.79 12.87 -0.66
C VAL A 154 -4.53 13.36 -1.90
N LYS A 155 -5.86 13.27 -1.90
CA LYS A 155 -6.69 13.74 -3.01
C LYS A 155 -6.57 15.25 -3.22
N LYS A 156 -6.38 16.03 -2.15
CA LYS A 156 -6.10 17.47 -2.22
C LYS A 156 -4.67 17.76 -2.69
N ASN A 157 -3.68 17.14 -2.03
CA ASN A 157 -2.27 17.48 -2.19
C ASN A 157 -1.67 17.01 -3.53
N LEU A 158 -2.15 15.89 -4.09
CA LEU A 158 -1.64 15.34 -5.35
C LEU A 158 -2.52 15.66 -6.57
N LYS A 159 -3.53 16.54 -6.42
CA LYS A 159 -4.41 16.97 -7.50
C LYS A 159 -3.65 17.60 -8.67
N ASN A 160 -2.59 18.35 -8.35
CA ASN A 160 -1.75 19.06 -9.30
C ASN A 160 -0.37 18.42 -9.41
N ALA A 161 0.33 18.69 -10.51
CA ALA A 161 1.70 18.23 -10.69
C ALA A 161 2.62 18.87 -9.64
N VAL A 162 3.34 18.05 -8.88
CA VAL A 162 4.26 18.54 -7.85
C VAL A 162 5.62 18.77 -8.47
N LYS A 163 6.02 20.04 -8.61
CA LYS A 163 7.29 20.42 -9.27
C LYS A 163 8.51 20.00 -8.45
N ARG A 164 8.50 20.25 -7.14
CA ARG A 164 9.64 20.01 -6.25
C ARG A 164 9.73 18.54 -5.81
N ASN A 165 10.85 17.89 -6.12
CA ASN A 165 11.08 16.47 -5.81
C ASN A 165 11.02 16.16 -4.31
N SER A 166 11.61 17.01 -3.46
CA SER A 166 11.58 16.81 -2.01
C SER A 166 10.15 16.84 -1.45
N THR A 167 9.34 17.80 -1.89
CA THR A 167 7.92 17.90 -1.51
C THR A 167 7.16 16.64 -1.93
N LEU A 168 7.35 16.19 -3.17
CA LEU A 168 6.72 14.95 -3.67
C LEU A 168 7.16 13.73 -2.85
N TYR A 169 8.44 13.61 -2.52
CA TYR A 169 8.96 12.53 -1.68
C TYR A 169 8.29 12.51 -0.31
N TYR A 170 8.24 13.64 0.40
CA TYR A 170 7.62 13.70 1.73
C TYR A 170 6.12 13.42 1.69
N MET A 171 5.42 13.90 0.66
CA MET A 171 4.00 13.65 0.47
C MET A 171 3.73 12.15 0.23
N VAL A 172 4.46 11.50 -0.69
CA VAL A 172 4.16 10.13 -1.11
C VAL A 172 4.75 9.06 -0.18
N SER A 173 5.93 9.28 0.39
CA SER A 173 6.59 8.31 1.30
C SER A 173 5.79 8.02 2.57
N ARG A 174 4.98 8.99 3.02
CA ARG A 174 4.10 8.89 4.18
C ARG A 174 2.75 8.25 3.88
N ILE A 175 2.47 7.86 2.65
CA ILE A 175 1.20 7.26 2.25
C ILE A 175 1.35 5.74 2.19
N PRO A 176 0.40 4.94 2.69
CA PRO A 176 0.46 3.49 2.54
C PRO A 176 0.40 3.10 1.04
N PRO A 177 1.15 2.07 0.61
CA PRO A 177 1.17 1.61 -0.78
C PRO A 177 -0.22 1.38 -1.40
N GLU A 178 -1.20 0.91 -0.62
CA GLU A 178 -2.60 0.76 -1.04
C GLU A 178 -3.20 2.08 -1.50
N LEU A 179 -3.06 3.15 -0.69
CA LEU A 179 -3.59 4.46 -1.04
C LEU A 179 -2.83 5.07 -2.23
N GLN A 180 -1.54 4.76 -2.41
CA GLN A 180 -0.81 5.17 -3.61
C GLN A 180 -1.41 4.51 -4.87
N VAL A 181 -1.66 3.19 -4.84
CA VAL A 181 -2.31 2.49 -5.97
C VAL A 181 -3.70 3.03 -6.24
N ILE A 182 -4.49 3.32 -5.20
CA ILE A 182 -5.82 3.92 -5.35
C ILE A 182 -5.71 5.32 -5.96
N ALA A 183 -4.78 6.14 -5.51
CA ALA A 183 -4.60 7.50 -6.02
C ALA A 183 -4.25 7.53 -7.52
N CYS A 184 -3.50 6.55 -8.03
CA CYS A 184 -3.26 6.40 -9.48
C CYS A 184 -4.56 6.31 -10.29
N SER A 185 -5.66 5.82 -9.71
CA SER A 185 -6.95 5.71 -10.39
C SER A 185 -7.71 7.03 -10.49
N TRP A 186 -7.33 8.08 -9.75
CA TRP A 186 -8.02 9.36 -9.74
C TRP A 186 -7.69 10.25 -10.94
N GLY A 187 -6.61 9.99 -11.67
CA GLY A 187 -6.27 10.72 -12.89
C GLY A 187 -4.80 10.60 -13.28
N ASN A 188 -4.46 11.09 -14.48
CA ASN A 188 -3.12 11.00 -15.03
C ASN A 188 -2.07 11.76 -14.19
N ILE A 189 -2.45 12.91 -13.60
CA ILE A 189 -1.56 13.70 -12.75
C ILE A 189 -1.15 12.91 -11.50
N TYR A 190 -2.11 12.27 -10.81
CA TYR A 190 -1.84 11.42 -9.66
C TYR A 190 -0.90 10.26 -10.02
N TYR A 191 -1.20 9.57 -11.13
CA TYR A 191 -0.34 8.49 -11.63
C TYR A 191 1.08 8.98 -11.93
N LYS A 192 1.24 10.12 -12.63
CA LYS A 192 2.57 10.68 -12.92
C LYS A 192 3.34 11.04 -11.65
N ASN A 193 2.70 11.68 -10.68
CA ASN A 193 3.32 12.03 -9.39
C ASN A 193 3.79 10.76 -8.66
N ILE A 194 2.94 9.73 -8.57
CA ILE A 194 3.26 8.49 -7.86
C ILE A 194 4.31 7.68 -8.60
N LYS A 195 4.19 7.55 -9.92
CA LYS A 195 5.20 6.88 -10.75
C LYS A 195 6.56 7.55 -10.62
N LYS A 196 6.62 8.89 -10.68
CA LYS A 196 7.87 9.65 -10.48
C LYS A 196 8.46 9.37 -9.10
N TYR A 197 7.64 9.36 -8.06
CA TYR A 197 8.11 9.00 -6.71
C TYR A 197 8.69 7.58 -6.69
N LEU A 198 7.96 6.60 -7.24
CA LEU A 198 8.40 5.21 -7.27
C LEU A 198 9.72 5.08 -8.05
N THR A 199 9.76 5.45 -9.31
CA THR A 199 10.92 5.18 -10.17
C THR A 199 12.16 6.04 -9.87
N VAL A 200 11.97 7.29 -9.43
CA VAL A 200 13.09 8.24 -9.30
C VAL A 200 13.46 8.52 -7.84
N LEU A 201 12.48 8.58 -6.93
CA LEU A 201 12.71 9.12 -5.58
C LEU A 201 12.77 8.05 -4.50
N SER A 202 12.11 6.91 -4.70
CA SER A 202 11.99 5.88 -3.64
C SER A 202 13.25 5.03 -3.47
N GLY A 203 14.14 5.02 -4.47
CA GLY A 203 15.44 4.35 -4.43
C GLY A 203 16.62 5.26 -4.07
N LEU A 204 16.38 6.55 -3.78
CA LEU A 204 17.42 7.48 -3.32
C LEU A 204 17.74 7.17 -1.85
N HIS A 205 18.47 6.09 -1.61
CA HIS A 205 19.27 5.97 -0.40
C HIS A 205 20.44 6.95 -0.55
N LEU A 206 20.54 7.93 0.34
CA LEU A 206 21.75 8.74 0.43
C LEU A 206 22.92 7.79 0.70
N GLU A 207 23.91 7.73 -0.20
CA GLU A 207 25.18 7.01 0.05
C GLU A 207 25.91 7.56 1.28
N ILE A 208 25.57 8.78 1.68
CA ILE A 208 26.08 9.45 2.87
C ILE A 208 24.94 9.55 3.88
N ASN A 209 24.91 8.64 4.85
CA ASN A 209 24.01 8.74 6.00
C ASN A 209 24.60 9.68 7.07
N GLY A 210 23.81 10.00 8.10
CA GLY A 210 24.27 10.86 9.21
C GLY A 210 25.51 10.31 9.91
N GLU A 211 25.70 8.99 9.93
CA GLU A 211 26.88 8.32 10.49
C GLU A 211 28.13 8.52 9.62
N THR A 212 28.00 8.54 8.29
CA THR A 212 29.07 8.96 7.37
C THR A 212 29.42 10.42 7.57
N LEU A 213 28.45 11.30 7.81
CA LEU A 213 28.73 12.71 8.13
C LEU A 213 29.39 12.89 9.50
N ILE A 214 28.99 12.10 10.51
CA ILE A 214 29.58 12.11 11.85
C ILE A 214 31.01 11.55 11.81
N SER A 215 31.26 10.47 11.08
CA SER A 215 32.60 9.91 10.90
C SER A 215 33.51 10.84 10.12
N ILE A 216 33.02 11.51 9.07
CA ILE A 216 33.77 12.59 8.40
C ILE A 216 34.07 13.71 9.40
N LYS A 217 33.10 14.15 10.23
CA LYS A 217 33.32 15.18 11.26
C LYS A 217 34.34 14.75 12.32
N ALA A 218 34.34 13.49 12.73
CA ALA A 218 35.29 12.92 13.68
C ALA A 218 36.71 12.78 13.10
N VAL A 219 36.82 12.44 11.81
CA VAL A 219 38.10 12.43 11.07
C VAL A 219 38.65 13.84 10.91
N PHE A 220 37.81 14.85 10.67
CA PHE A 220 38.25 16.25 10.66
C PHE A 220 38.62 16.76 12.07
N ALA A 221 37.87 16.40 13.12
CA ALA A 221 38.19 16.79 14.49
C ALA A 221 39.51 16.19 15.00
N SER A 222 39.78 14.91 14.71
CA SER A 222 41.04 14.24 15.08
C SER A 222 42.24 14.75 14.29
N ARG A 223 42.04 15.26 13.07
CA ARG A 223 43.11 15.85 12.25
C ARG A 223 43.47 17.29 12.64
N PHE A 224 42.57 18.00 13.34
CA PHE A 224 42.81 19.35 13.89
C PHE A 224 43.12 19.36 15.41
N MET A 225 42.93 18.25 16.14
CA MET A 225 43.29 18.10 17.57
C MET A 225 44.64 17.40 17.82
N GLN A 226 45.57 17.41 16.87
CA GLN A 226 46.96 17.09 17.21
C GLN A 226 47.55 18.27 17.98
N PRO A 227 48.02 18.11 19.23
CA PRO A 227 48.65 19.20 19.95
C PRO A 227 49.87 19.67 19.16
N ARG A 228 50.02 21.00 19.02
CA ARG A 228 51.28 21.61 18.56
C ARG A 228 52.39 21.12 19.50
N ARG A 229 53.12 20.07 19.12
CA ARG A 229 54.41 19.76 19.72
C ARG A 229 55.33 20.91 19.30
N THR A 230 55.63 21.75 20.27
CA THR A 230 56.73 22.71 20.24
C THR A 230 57.98 21.97 19.78
N SER A 231 58.47 22.38 18.62
CA SER A 231 59.78 22.00 18.10
C SER A 231 60.85 22.59 19.00
N ASP A 232 61.73 21.73 19.54
CA ASP A 232 63.07 22.16 19.89
C ASP A 232 64.11 21.19 19.31
N ASN A 233 64.99 21.81 18.51
CA ASN A 233 66.31 21.44 18.01
C ASN A 233 66.57 20.19 17.13
N ARG A 234 66.87 20.53 15.86
CA ARG A 234 68.12 20.31 15.09
C ARG A 234 68.35 19.02 14.29
N SER A 235 68.41 19.26 12.96
CA SER A 235 69.37 18.77 11.94
C SER A 235 69.43 17.26 11.69
N THR A 236 69.29 16.74 10.47
CA THR A 236 69.97 17.07 9.19
C THR A 236 69.22 16.43 8.01
N GLU A 237 69.30 17.05 6.81
CA GLU A 237 69.38 16.44 5.45
C GLU A 237 68.36 15.35 5.03
N SER A 238 67.70 15.34 3.87
CA SER A 238 67.96 15.85 2.52
C SER A 238 66.76 15.43 1.62
N GLY A 239 66.64 15.98 0.42
CA GLY A 239 66.17 15.20 -0.74
C GLY A 239 64.69 15.22 -1.12
N ILE A 240 64.37 16.11 -2.05
CA ILE A 240 63.16 16.24 -2.87
C ILE A 240 62.86 14.95 -3.68
N SER A 241 61.60 14.50 -3.73
CA SER A 241 60.82 14.39 -4.99
C SER A 241 59.38 13.85 -4.79
N SER A 242 58.46 14.53 -5.46
CA SER A 242 57.04 14.23 -5.72
C SER A 242 56.84 13.00 -6.63
N SER A 243 55.73 12.25 -6.59
CA SER A 243 54.51 12.59 -7.36
C SER A 243 53.44 11.46 -7.30
N LYS A 244 52.19 11.84 -7.61
CA LYS A 244 50.87 11.22 -7.38
C LYS A 244 50.54 9.99 -8.28
N PRO A 245 49.38 9.33 -8.08
CA PRO A 245 48.17 9.63 -8.89
C PRO A 245 46.86 9.70 -8.04
N SER A 246 46.09 10.80 -8.06
CA SER A 246 45.00 11.19 -8.99
C SER A 246 43.64 10.51 -8.73
N LEU A 247 42.78 11.18 -7.93
CA LEU A 247 41.32 10.99 -7.96
C LEU A 247 40.74 11.85 -9.09
N ILE A 248 40.01 11.22 -10.01
CA ILE A 248 39.16 11.89 -10.99
C ILE A 248 37.73 11.86 -10.44
N PHE A 249 37.22 13.04 -10.11
CA PHE A 249 35.79 13.32 -9.97
C PHE A 249 35.21 13.49 -11.36
N LEU A 250 34.10 12.79 -11.67
CA LEU A 250 33.28 13.08 -12.84
C LEU A 250 31.85 13.29 -12.38
N SER A 251 31.48 14.57 -12.36
CA SER A 251 30.11 15.08 -12.28
C SER A 251 29.57 15.28 -13.70
N CYS A 252 28.44 14.65 -14.02
CA CYS A 252 27.39 15.21 -14.87
C CYS A 252 26.10 14.42 -14.66
#